data_AF-A0A4Q5TV67-F1
#
_entry.id   AF-A0A4Q5TV67-F1
#
_cell.length_a   1.000
_cell.length_b   1.000
_cell.length_c   1.000
_cell.angle_alpha   90.00
_cell.angle_beta   90.00
_cell.angle_gamma   90.00
#
_symmetry.space_group_name_H-M   'P 1'
#
loop_
_entity.id
_entity.type
_entity.pdbx_description
1 polymer ?
#
loop_
_entity_poly.entity_id
_entity_poly.type
_entity_poly.pdbx_seq_one_letter_code
_entity_poly.pdbx_strand_id
1 'polypeptide(L)'
;GNIAMEPFRAFVTDKLPDSQVNRGFIMQSLMIGLGGTIASSLPWLMQNVFNVANTSADGSIPKNVQYSFFIGAFFFLSAVLYTVFTSKEYPPDVLPDGGIAEKEKRSFASGIAEITDAVRNMPSQMKRVAVVQFFTWPGLFLMWFYYTTAVAVNVFKGVNDQDPTYSHGADFAGLTLAFYNVVTFAFAFILPSIADRLGRRVTHALCLLCGAAGLISVGWVSNPNMLYVCMTGIGIAMSSILSMPYAMLSGSLPRNKIGIYMGIFNFFIVLPEIIASLGFKHVMRYVLHNDRMLAIQLGGGFLVLAAVICYFIVKDKPENELQTVKLEIEEARSI
;
A
#
# COMPACT_ATOMS: atom_id res chain seq x y z
N GLY A 1 5.13 -4.95 -8.75
CA GLY A 1 5.23 -4.35 -7.40
C GLY A 1 4.69 -5.27 -6.35
N ASN A 2 3.36 -5.43 -6.27
CA ASN A 2 2.69 -6.17 -5.20
C ASN A 2 3.10 -7.65 -5.06
N ILE A 3 3.31 -8.36 -6.17
CA ILE A 3 3.79 -9.76 -6.18
C ILE A 3 5.17 -9.92 -5.50
N ALA A 4 6.06 -8.93 -5.62
CA ALA A 4 7.39 -8.97 -5.01
C ALA A 4 7.36 -8.58 -3.52
N MET A 5 6.41 -7.72 -3.12
CA MET A 5 6.30 -7.20 -1.74
C MET A 5 5.69 -8.21 -0.75
N GLU A 6 4.88 -9.13 -1.27
CA GLU A 6 4.15 -10.11 -0.46
C GLU A 6 5.05 -11.13 0.25
N PRO A 7 6.04 -11.77 -0.42
CA PRO A 7 7.03 -12.60 0.27
C PRO A 7 7.77 -11.85 1.38
N PHE A 8 8.09 -10.57 1.18
CA PHE A 8 8.80 -9.77 2.21
C PHE A 8 7.93 -9.47 3.43
N ARG A 9 6.61 -9.31 3.27
CA ARG A 9 5.68 -9.12 4.40
C ARG A 9 5.52 -10.39 5.22
N ALA A 10 5.37 -11.53 4.55
CA ALA A 10 5.37 -12.83 5.21
C ALA A 10 6.71 -13.10 5.93
N PHE A 11 7.83 -12.70 5.32
CA PHE A 11 9.15 -12.87 5.93
C PHE A 11 9.32 -12.14 7.28
N VAL A 12 8.65 -11.00 7.47
CA VAL A 12 8.67 -10.28 8.77
C VAL A 12 7.99 -11.11 9.86
N THR A 13 6.85 -11.74 9.54
CA THR A 13 6.13 -12.61 10.48
C THR A 13 6.85 -13.94 10.70
N ASP A 14 7.60 -14.42 9.72
CA ASP A 14 8.29 -15.72 9.79
C ASP A 14 9.62 -15.65 10.57
N LYS A 15 10.29 -14.50 10.59
CA LYS A 15 11.62 -14.35 11.22
C LYS A 15 11.59 -13.68 12.60
N LEU A 16 10.57 -12.88 12.92
CA LEU A 16 10.51 -12.15 14.18
C LEU A 16 9.69 -12.90 15.24
N PRO A 17 10.13 -12.91 16.51
CA PRO A 17 9.29 -13.38 17.61
C PRO A 17 7.96 -12.60 17.69
N ASP A 18 6.88 -13.23 18.14
CA ASP A 18 5.54 -12.62 18.27
C ASP A 18 5.54 -11.23 18.94
N SER A 19 6.40 -11.05 19.96
CA SER A 19 6.55 -9.77 20.68
C SER A 19 7.16 -8.65 19.83
N GLN A 20 7.84 -8.99 18.74
CA GLN A 20 8.56 -8.06 17.85
C GLN A 20 7.88 -7.86 16.50
N VAL A 21 6.88 -8.67 16.14
CA VAL A 21 6.17 -8.58 14.84
C VAL A 21 5.61 -7.18 14.59
N ASN A 22 4.97 -6.56 15.60
CA ASN A 22 4.47 -5.19 15.49
C ASN A 22 5.60 -4.18 15.19
N ARG A 23 6.75 -4.32 15.86
CA ARG A 23 7.93 -3.47 15.62
C ARG A 23 8.52 -3.70 14.23
N GLY A 24 8.46 -4.94 13.73
CA GLY A 24 8.83 -5.30 12.36
C GLY A 24 7.97 -4.56 11.32
N PHE A 25 6.65 -4.58 11.46
CA PHE A 25 5.74 -3.86 10.55
C PHE A 25 5.92 -2.34 10.61
N ILE A 26 6.23 -1.78 11.79
CA ILE A 26 6.58 -0.36 11.92
C ILE A 26 7.86 -0.06 11.15
N MET A 27 8.93 -0.85 11.33
CA MET A 27 10.19 -0.66 10.61
C MET A 27 10.02 -0.80 9.09
N GLN A 28 9.23 -1.78 8.64
CA GLN A 28 8.90 -1.93 7.23
C GLN A 28 8.20 -0.67 6.68
N SER A 29 7.23 -0.13 7.42
CA SER A 29 6.51 1.10 7.02
C SER A 29 7.45 2.31 6.95
N LEU A 30 8.39 2.44 7.90
CA LEU A 30 9.42 3.48 7.90
C LEU A 30 10.32 3.37 6.66
N MET A 31 10.80 2.17 6.34
CA MET A 31 11.67 1.95 5.18
C MET A 31 10.94 2.20 3.85
N ILE A 32 9.65 1.84 3.75
CA ILE A 32 8.82 2.17 2.58
C ILE A 32 8.71 3.68 2.41
N GLY A 33 8.42 4.42 3.49
CA GLY A 33 8.34 5.89 3.44
C GLY A 33 9.67 6.54 3.03
N LEU A 34 10.80 6.07 3.58
CA LEU A 34 12.12 6.58 3.21
C LEU A 34 12.46 6.29 1.74
N GLY A 35 12.30 5.03 1.31
CA GLY A 35 12.56 4.63 -0.07
C GLY A 35 11.67 5.37 -1.07
N GLY A 36 10.38 5.51 -0.77
CA GLY A 36 9.42 6.26 -1.57
C GLY A 36 9.76 7.75 -1.68
N THR A 37 10.23 8.36 -0.60
CA THR A 37 10.70 9.76 -0.58
C THR A 37 11.88 9.94 -1.53
N ILE A 38 12.90 9.11 -1.40
CA ILE A 38 14.10 9.17 -2.24
C ILE A 38 13.69 8.98 -3.70
N ALA A 39 12.99 7.88 -4.01
CA ALA A 39 12.57 7.55 -5.38
C ALA A 39 11.74 8.65 -6.05
N SER A 40 10.79 9.25 -5.32
CA SER A 40 9.92 10.31 -5.86
C SER A 40 10.66 11.65 -6.05
N SER A 41 11.74 11.88 -5.30
CA SER A 41 12.56 13.09 -5.40
C SER A 41 13.62 13.01 -6.50
N LEU A 42 13.97 11.81 -6.97
CA LEU A 42 15.07 11.59 -7.91
C LEU A 42 14.94 12.40 -9.22
N PRO A 43 13.78 12.43 -9.91
CA PRO A 43 13.64 13.22 -11.15
C PRO A 43 13.91 14.71 -10.95
N TRP A 44 13.42 15.27 -9.84
CA TRP A 44 13.65 16.66 -9.44
C TRP A 44 15.12 16.91 -9.11
N LEU A 45 15.77 16.00 -8.37
CA LEU A 45 17.21 16.10 -8.05
C LEU A 45 18.07 16.04 -9.31
N MET A 46 17.77 15.12 -10.23
CA MET A 46 18.47 15.02 -11.52
C MET A 46 18.41 16.33 -12.30
N GLN A 47 17.25 16.99 -12.31
CA GLN A 47 17.10 18.27 -13.00
C GLN A 47 17.79 19.43 -12.26
N ASN A 48 17.53 19.61 -10.96
CA ASN A 48 17.88 20.85 -10.24
C ASN A 48 19.28 20.81 -9.62
N VAL A 49 19.80 19.62 -9.32
CA VAL A 49 21.14 19.44 -8.73
C VAL A 49 22.14 19.00 -9.80
N PHE A 50 21.75 18.08 -10.66
CA PHE A 50 22.63 17.51 -11.69
C PHE A 50 22.44 18.11 -13.09
N ASN A 51 21.54 19.10 -13.25
CA ASN A 51 21.28 19.80 -14.52
C ASN A 51 20.94 18.88 -15.69
N VAL A 52 20.28 17.74 -15.41
CA VAL A 52 19.81 16.80 -16.43
C VAL A 52 18.52 17.32 -17.05
N ALA A 53 18.43 17.32 -18.38
CA ALA A 53 17.25 17.79 -19.10
C ALA A 53 15.97 17.04 -18.68
N ASN A 54 14.91 17.82 -18.39
CA ASN A 54 13.57 17.34 -18.05
C ASN A 54 12.56 17.45 -19.22
N THR A 55 13.04 17.79 -20.40
CA THR A 55 12.29 17.74 -21.65
C THR A 55 12.89 16.67 -22.57
N SER A 56 12.09 16.20 -23.51
CA SER A 56 12.51 15.27 -24.55
C SER A 56 12.01 15.77 -25.90
N ALA A 57 12.89 15.77 -26.91
CA ALA A 57 12.43 15.85 -28.29
C ALA A 57 11.81 14.48 -28.65
N ASP A 58 10.72 14.50 -29.41
CA ASP A 58 10.12 13.34 -30.07
C ASP A 58 9.29 12.37 -29.19
N GLY A 59 8.70 12.85 -28.08
CA GLY A 59 7.79 12.03 -27.26
C GLY A 59 8.47 10.85 -26.54
N SER A 60 9.80 10.84 -26.50
CA SER A 60 10.58 9.90 -25.69
C SER A 60 10.51 10.27 -24.20
N ILE A 61 10.82 9.34 -23.29
CA ILE A 61 10.83 9.64 -21.85
C ILE A 61 12.00 10.60 -21.54
N PRO A 62 11.81 11.70 -20.78
CA PRO A 62 12.89 12.62 -20.41
C PRO A 62 14.08 11.96 -19.72
N LYS A 63 15.29 12.48 -19.92
CA LYS A 63 16.55 11.88 -19.41
C LYS A 63 16.60 11.83 -17.88
N ASN A 64 16.12 12.89 -17.21
CA ASN A 64 16.05 12.92 -15.75
C ASN A 64 15.19 11.76 -15.20
N VAL A 65 14.08 11.44 -15.86
CA VAL A 65 13.21 10.31 -15.53
C VAL A 65 13.93 8.99 -15.82
N GLN A 66 14.53 8.82 -17.01
CA GLN A 66 15.26 7.58 -17.36
C GLN A 66 16.38 7.25 -16.36
N TYR A 67 17.23 8.22 -16.02
CA TYR A 67 18.29 8.02 -15.04
C TYR A 67 17.75 7.70 -13.65
N SER A 68 16.64 8.32 -13.25
CA SER A 68 15.96 7.99 -12.01
C SER A 68 15.51 6.52 -11.96
N PHE A 69 14.97 6.00 -13.07
CA PHE A 69 14.61 4.59 -13.19
C PHE A 69 15.83 3.66 -13.11
N PHE A 70 16.94 3.98 -13.79
CA PHE A 70 18.15 3.15 -13.74
C PHE A 70 18.78 3.09 -12.35
N ILE A 71 18.84 4.23 -11.65
CA ILE A 71 19.31 4.29 -10.27
C ILE A 71 18.41 3.45 -9.37
N GLY A 72 17.08 3.59 -9.49
CA GLY A 72 16.11 2.79 -8.75
C GLY A 72 16.26 1.29 -9.01
N ALA A 73 16.41 0.89 -10.27
CA ALA A 73 16.62 -0.51 -10.65
C ALA A 73 17.91 -1.10 -10.07
N PHE A 74 19.00 -0.32 -10.06
CA PHE A 74 20.27 -0.73 -9.46
C PHE A 74 20.10 -1.02 -7.97
N PHE A 75 19.57 -0.07 -7.18
CA PHE A 75 19.38 -0.26 -5.74
C PHE A 75 18.40 -1.39 -5.42
N PHE A 76 17.32 -1.52 -6.19
CA PHE A 76 16.37 -2.62 -6.03
C PHE A 76 17.05 -3.97 -6.25
N LEU A 77 17.81 -4.13 -7.34
CA LEU A 77 18.53 -5.37 -7.65
C LEU A 77 19.58 -5.67 -6.58
N SER A 78 20.37 -4.68 -6.15
CA SER A 78 21.35 -4.85 -5.08
C SER A 78 20.73 -5.29 -3.76
N ALA A 79 19.58 -4.72 -3.39
CA ALA A 79 18.85 -5.12 -2.18
C ALA A 79 18.35 -6.56 -2.27
N VAL A 80 17.76 -6.95 -3.41
CA VAL A 80 17.30 -8.33 -3.63
C VAL A 80 18.46 -9.32 -3.57
N LEU A 81 19.57 -9.03 -4.27
CA LEU A 81 20.75 -9.89 -4.24
C LEU A 81 21.33 -10.01 -2.84
N TYR A 82 21.41 -8.92 -2.08
CA TYR A 82 21.82 -8.95 -0.69
C TYR A 82 20.93 -9.88 0.14
N THR A 83 19.60 -9.79 0.00
CA THR A 83 18.66 -10.68 0.71
C THR A 83 18.87 -12.13 0.32
N VAL A 84 19.01 -12.44 -0.98
CA VAL A 84 19.22 -13.81 -1.48
C VAL A 84 20.51 -14.41 -0.91
N PHE A 85 21.60 -13.64 -0.85
CA PHE A 85 22.89 -14.16 -0.38
C PHE A 85 23.03 -14.21 1.15
N THR A 86 22.27 -13.40 1.90
CA THR A 86 22.40 -13.31 3.37
C THR A 86 21.31 -14.03 4.14
N SER A 87 20.15 -14.30 3.53
CA SER A 87 19.04 -14.96 4.21
C SER A 87 19.24 -16.46 4.24
N LYS A 88 19.44 -17.00 5.46
CA LYS A 88 19.43 -18.45 5.70
C LYS A 88 17.99 -18.94 5.78
N GLU A 89 17.63 -19.88 4.91
CA GLU A 89 16.38 -20.63 5.00
C GLU A 89 16.55 -21.72 6.07
N TYR A 90 15.60 -21.82 7.02
CA TYR A 90 15.67 -22.88 8.02
C TYR A 90 15.33 -24.21 7.33
N PRO A 91 16.09 -25.29 7.58
CA PRO A 91 15.67 -26.62 7.15
C PRO A 91 14.27 -26.93 7.71
N PRO A 92 13.44 -27.70 6.98
CA PRO A 92 12.15 -28.15 7.53
C PRO A 92 12.36 -28.84 8.88
N ASP A 93 11.41 -28.69 9.79
CA ASP A 93 11.42 -29.37 11.08
C ASP A 93 11.69 -30.87 10.86
N VAL A 94 12.78 -31.35 11.45
CA VAL A 94 13.10 -32.77 11.45
C VAL A 94 12.02 -33.44 12.28
N LEU A 95 11.28 -34.37 11.68
CA LEU A 95 10.30 -35.16 12.41
C LEU A 95 11.01 -35.84 13.61
N PRO A 96 10.32 -36.13 14.73
CA PRO A 96 10.89 -36.81 15.90
C PRO A 96 11.69 -38.10 15.57
N ASP A 97 11.42 -38.66 14.40
CA ASP A 97 11.91 -39.89 13.82
C ASP A 97 13.19 -39.71 12.96
N GLY A 98 13.70 -38.48 12.81
CA GLY A 98 14.85 -38.17 11.94
C GLY A 98 14.50 -38.09 10.45
N GLY A 99 13.22 -38.16 10.10
CA GLY A 99 12.72 -37.98 8.74
C GLY A 99 12.69 -36.50 8.33
N ILE A 100 13.11 -36.21 7.11
CA ILE A 100 12.80 -34.93 6.47
C ILE A 100 11.31 -35.02 6.09
N ALA A 101 10.48 -34.10 6.59
CA ALA A 101 9.09 -34.01 6.13
C ALA A 101 9.09 -33.93 4.59
N GLU A 102 8.55 -34.94 3.92
CA GLU A 102 8.41 -34.91 2.47
C GLU A 102 7.60 -33.67 2.11
N LYS A 103 8.20 -32.75 1.35
CA LYS A 103 7.45 -31.66 0.71
C LYS A 103 6.45 -32.35 -0.22
N GLU A 104 5.22 -32.54 0.23
CA GLU A 104 4.12 -32.97 -0.62
C GLU A 104 4.18 -32.15 -1.91
N LYS A 105 4.21 -32.82 -3.05
CA LYS A 105 4.08 -32.18 -4.36
C LYS A 105 2.70 -31.54 -4.41
N ARG A 106 2.58 -30.32 -3.91
CA ARG A 106 1.34 -29.55 -3.91
C ARG A 106 0.91 -29.36 -5.36
N SER A 107 -0.12 -30.10 -5.76
CA SER A 107 -0.77 -29.91 -7.07
C SER A 107 -1.39 -28.52 -7.13
N PHE A 108 -1.42 -27.91 -8.32
CA PHE A 108 -2.12 -26.65 -8.56
C PHE A 108 -3.59 -26.70 -8.08
N ALA A 109 -4.23 -27.86 -8.23
CA ALA A 109 -5.59 -28.09 -7.73
C ALA A 109 -5.70 -28.02 -6.20
N SER A 110 -4.68 -28.50 -5.47
CA SER A 110 -4.59 -28.40 -4.01
C SER A 110 -4.45 -26.94 -3.57
N GLY A 111 -3.65 -26.15 -4.28
CA GLY A 111 -3.52 -24.71 -4.01
C GLY A 111 -4.81 -23.92 -4.23
N ILE A 112 -5.57 -24.22 -5.28
CA ILE A 112 -6.90 -23.59 -5.50
C ILE A 112 -7.89 -24.00 -4.41
N ALA A 113 -7.90 -25.28 -4.02
CA ALA A 113 -8.76 -25.77 -2.94
C ALA A 113 -8.44 -25.08 -1.61
N GLU A 114 -7.15 -24.90 -1.29
CA GLU A 114 -6.67 -24.21 -0.09
C GLU A 114 -7.08 -22.73 -0.07
N ILE A 115 -6.95 -22.02 -1.20
CA ILE A 115 -7.43 -20.62 -1.33
C ILE A 115 -8.95 -20.56 -1.13
N THR A 116 -9.70 -21.47 -1.76
CA THR A 116 -11.17 -21.47 -1.68
C THR A 116 -11.65 -21.77 -0.27
N ASP A 117 -11.02 -22.74 0.40
CA ASP A 117 -11.31 -23.08 1.79
C ASP A 117 -11.00 -21.92 2.72
N ALA A 118 -9.83 -21.30 2.58
CA ALA A 118 -9.42 -20.18 3.41
C ALA A 118 -10.27 -18.91 3.18
N VAL A 119 -10.77 -18.66 1.97
CA VAL A 119 -11.76 -17.59 1.71
C VAL A 119 -13.09 -17.88 2.40
N ARG A 120 -13.55 -19.14 2.39
CA ARG A 120 -14.81 -19.56 3.02
C ARG A 120 -14.72 -19.44 4.54
N ASN A 121 -13.64 -19.97 5.12
CA ASN A 121 -13.37 -20.06 6.54
C ASN A 121 -12.72 -18.79 7.12
N MET A 122 -12.59 -17.73 6.32
CA MET A 122 -11.98 -16.48 6.73
C MET A 122 -12.66 -15.89 7.98
N PRO A 123 -11.88 -15.46 9.00
CA PRO A 123 -12.40 -14.81 10.19
C PRO A 123 -13.28 -13.60 9.87
N SER A 124 -14.34 -13.38 10.65
CA SER A 124 -15.27 -12.26 10.45
C SER A 124 -14.54 -10.92 10.43
N GLN A 125 -13.56 -10.74 11.32
CA GLN A 125 -12.72 -9.56 11.39
C GLN A 125 -11.94 -9.32 10.09
N MET A 126 -11.41 -10.38 9.49
CA MET A 126 -10.67 -10.28 8.23
C MET A 126 -11.57 -9.89 7.07
N LYS A 127 -12.79 -10.46 6.98
CA LYS A 127 -13.79 -10.07 5.98
C LYS A 127 -14.12 -8.57 6.09
N ARG A 128 -14.27 -8.04 7.31
CA ARG A 128 -14.56 -6.62 7.55
C ARG A 128 -13.42 -5.71 7.08
N VAL A 129 -12.18 -6.04 7.44
CA VAL A 129 -11.01 -5.25 7.03
C VAL A 129 -10.76 -5.37 5.52
N ALA A 130 -11.03 -6.52 4.91
CA ALA A 130 -10.92 -6.73 3.47
C ALA A 130 -11.84 -5.77 2.69
N VAL A 131 -13.08 -5.55 3.15
CA VAL A 131 -13.99 -4.56 2.53
C VAL A 131 -13.44 -3.15 2.65
N VAL A 132 -12.83 -2.78 3.79
CA VAL A 132 -12.17 -1.46 3.93
C VAL A 132 -11.07 -1.32 2.88
N GLN A 133 -10.18 -2.31 2.74
CA GLN A 133 -9.10 -2.27 1.75
C GLN A 133 -9.62 -2.20 0.32
N PHE A 134 -10.69 -2.94 0.01
CA PHE A 134 -11.30 -2.94 -1.30
C PHE A 134 -11.68 -1.53 -1.78
N PHE A 135 -12.09 -0.65 -0.88
CA PHE A 135 -12.39 0.75 -1.19
C PHE A 135 -11.18 1.69 -1.03
N THR A 136 -10.29 1.43 -0.09
CA THR A 136 -9.09 2.26 0.13
C THR A 136 -8.19 2.31 -1.11
N TRP A 137 -7.89 1.15 -1.70
CA TRP A 137 -6.87 1.05 -2.74
C TRP A 137 -7.26 1.65 -4.09
N PRO A 138 -8.48 1.46 -4.61
CA PRO A 138 -8.94 2.21 -5.78
C PRO A 138 -8.78 3.72 -5.64
N GLY A 139 -9.05 4.26 -4.45
CA GLY A 139 -8.84 5.68 -4.17
C GLY A 139 -7.39 6.13 -4.34
N LEU A 140 -6.45 5.34 -3.84
CA LEU A 140 -5.01 5.59 -4.01
C LEU A 140 -4.53 5.38 -5.46
N PHE A 141 -5.06 4.39 -6.17
CA PHE A 141 -4.70 4.16 -7.58
C PHE A 141 -5.13 5.32 -8.47
N LEU A 142 -6.29 5.93 -8.21
CA LEU A 142 -6.71 7.13 -8.93
C LEU A 142 -5.76 8.29 -8.73
N MET A 143 -5.27 8.48 -7.50
CA MET A 143 -4.22 9.44 -7.24
C MET A 143 -2.97 9.09 -8.06
N TRP A 144 -2.43 7.87 -7.97
CA TRP A 144 -1.19 7.54 -8.67
C TRP A 144 -1.30 7.61 -10.21
N PHE A 145 -2.46 7.30 -10.78
CA PHE A 145 -2.67 7.36 -12.22
C PHE A 145 -2.81 8.80 -12.74
N TYR A 146 -3.48 9.67 -11.98
CA TYR A 146 -3.93 10.96 -12.51
C TYR A 146 -3.31 12.18 -11.84
N TYR A 147 -2.73 12.05 -10.64
CA TYR A 147 -2.24 13.19 -9.86
C TYR A 147 -1.18 14.01 -10.60
N THR A 148 -0.12 13.38 -11.10
CA THR A 148 0.98 14.08 -11.78
C THR A 148 0.47 14.88 -12.97
N THR A 149 -0.34 14.25 -13.83
CA THR A 149 -0.91 14.92 -15.00
C THR A 149 -1.94 15.99 -14.60
N ALA A 150 -2.76 15.76 -13.57
CA ALA A 150 -3.71 16.75 -13.09
C ALA A 150 -3.01 17.99 -12.52
N VAL A 151 -1.92 17.83 -11.77
CA VAL A 151 -1.15 18.98 -11.29
C VAL A 151 -0.51 19.72 -12.47
N ALA A 152 0.13 19.01 -13.40
CA ALA A 152 0.77 19.61 -14.55
C ALA A 152 -0.22 20.41 -15.43
N VAL A 153 -1.41 19.85 -15.71
CA VAL A 153 -2.41 20.46 -16.58
C VAL A 153 -3.33 21.43 -15.85
N ASN A 154 -3.91 21.04 -14.71
CA ASN A 154 -4.95 21.82 -14.05
C ASN A 154 -4.37 22.91 -13.15
N VAL A 155 -3.25 22.67 -12.47
CA VAL A 155 -2.63 23.65 -11.55
C VAL A 155 -1.61 24.52 -12.28
N PHE A 156 -0.69 23.89 -13.02
CA PHE A 156 0.38 24.61 -13.74
C PHE A 156 -0.01 25.07 -15.15
N LYS A 157 -1.16 24.63 -15.69
CA LYS A 157 -1.65 24.99 -17.03
C LYS A 157 -0.75 24.54 -18.19
N GLY A 158 0.03 23.48 -17.96
CA GLY A 158 0.82 22.84 -19.01
C GLY A 158 -0.06 22.11 -20.02
N VAL A 159 0.35 22.09 -21.29
CA VAL A 159 -0.44 21.52 -22.38
C VAL A 159 -0.15 20.04 -22.61
N ASN A 160 1.12 19.67 -22.68
CA ASN A 160 1.57 18.31 -22.98
C ASN A 160 3.04 18.10 -22.58
N ASP A 161 3.54 16.87 -22.74
CA ASP A 161 4.90 16.47 -22.33
C ASP A 161 6.05 17.21 -23.06
N GLN A 162 5.76 18.01 -24.09
CA GLN A 162 6.73 18.87 -24.79
C GLN A 162 6.73 20.30 -24.25
N ASP A 163 5.72 20.68 -23.47
CA ASP A 163 5.59 21.99 -22.84
C ASP A 163 6.45 22.04 -21.56
N PRO A 164 7.44 22.95 -21.47
CA PRO A 164 8.24 23.12 -20.25
C PRO A 164 7.40 23.36 -18.99
N THR A 165 6.23 23.99 -19.14
CA THR A 165 5.28 24.25 -18.04
C THR A 165 4.68 22.96 -17.50
N TYR A 166 4.36 22.02 -18.41
CA TYR A 166 3.88 20.70 -18.03
C TYR A 166 4.98 19.92 -17.30
N SER A 167 6.20 19.88 -17.84
CA SER A 167 7.32 19.20 -17.19
C SER A 167 7.58 19.77 -15.79
N HIS A 168 7.59 21.09 -15.65
CA HIS A 168 7.74 21.74 -14.35
C HIS A 168 6.62 21.37 -13.37
N GLY A 169 5.37 21.34 -13.84
CA GLY A 169 4.24 20.90 -13.02
C GLY A 169 4.31 19.42 -12.63
N ALA A 170 4.80 18.55 -13.52
CA ALA A 170 5.02 17.14 -13.24
C ALA A 170 6.15 16.91 -12.23
N ASP A 171 7.25 17.66 -12.35
CA ASP A 171 8.36 17.63 -11.39
C ASP A 171 7.89 18.11 -10.00
N PHE A 172 7.10 19.19 -9.95
CA PHE A 172 6.51 19.68 -8.71
C PHE A 172 5.53 18.66 -8.09
N ALA A 173 4.71 18.01 -8.90
CA ALA A 173 3.85 16.91 -8.44
C ALA A 173 4.69 15.78 -7.82
N GLY A 174 5.79 15.38 -8.48
CA GLY A 174 6.76 14.41 -7.95
C GLY A 174 7.33 14.82 -6.59
N LEU A 175 7.67 16.10 -6.42
CA LEU A 175 8.15 16.64 -5.14
C LEU A 175 7.08 16.56 -4.04
N THR A 176 5.83 16.90 -4.35
CA THR A 176 4.72 16.75 -3.37
C THR A 176 4.40 15.28 -3.07
N LEU A 177 4.63 14.36 -4.03
CA LEU A 177 4.55 12.92 -3.79
C LEU A 177 5.69 12.44 -2.88
N ALA A 178 6.89 12.97 -3.03
CA ALA A 178 7.97 12.72 -2.07
C ALA A 178 7.61 13.25 -0.68
N PHE A 179 6.97 14.41 -0.61
CA PHE A 179 6.56 15.01 0.66
C PHE A 179 5.52 14.19 1.43
N TYR A 180 4.50 13.59 0.78
CA TYR A 180 3.58 12.72 1.53
C TYR A 180 4.32 11.50 2.11
N ASN A 181 5.35 10.99 1.44
CA ASN A 181 6.17 9.89 1.95
C ASN A 181 7.01 10.30 3.17
N VAL A 182 7.53 11.53 3.19
CA VAL A 182 8.16 12.13 4.39
C VAL A 182 7.16 12.20 5.54
N VAL A 183 5.94 12.68 5.27
CA VAL A 183 4.87 12.75 6.28
C VAL A 183 4.50 11.33 6.75
N THR A 184 4.45 10.36 5.86
CA THR A 184 4.17 8.95 6.17
C THR A 184 5.20 8.39 7.15
N PHE A 185 6.48 8.64 6.87
CA PHE A 185 7.60 8.26 7.73
C PHE A 185 7.53 8.97 9.09
N ALA A 186 7.36 10.29 9.11
CA ALA A 186 7.30 11.06 10.35
C ALA A 186 6.10 10.69 11.22
N PHE A 187 4.92 10.51 10.60
CA PHE A 187 3.69 10.17 11.31
C PHE A 187 3.69 8.74 11.86
N ALA A 188 4.46 7.83 11.26
CA ALA A 188 4.59 6.45 11.75
C ALA A 188 5.14 6.35 13.18
N PHE A 189 5.91 7.35 13.66
CA PHE A 189 6.38 7.40 15.05
C PHE A 189 5.27 7.77 16.05
N ILE A 190 4.27 8.53 15.63
CA ILE A 190 3.19 9.06 16.48
C ILE A 190 1.97 8.14 16.42
N LEU A 191 1.76 7.48 15.29
CA LEU A 191 0.62 6.63 15.00
C LEU A 191 0.33 5.55 16.08
N PRO A 192 1.33 4.82 16.64
CA PRO A 192 1.08 3.86 17.72
C PRO A 192 0.47 4.50 18.96
N SER A 193 0.99 5.66 19.39
CA SER A 193 0.47 6.39 20.55
C SER A 193 -0.97 6.85 20.38
N ILE A 194 -1.39 7.16 19.15
CA ILE A 194 -2.77 7.50 18.82
C ILE A 194 -3.63 6.23 18.86
N ALA A 195 -3.16 5.13 18.27
CA ALA A 195 -3.84 3.85 18.24
C ALA A 195 -4.09 3.28 19.64
N ASP A 196 -3.13 3.43 20.56
CA ASP A 196 -3.27 2.98 21.95
C ASP A 196 -4.32 3.78 22.74
N ARG A 197 -4.55 5.05 22.37
CA ARG A 197 -5.51 5.94 23.04
C ARG A 197 -6.92 5.85 22.45
N LEU A 198 -7.04 5.83 21.12
CA LEU A 198 -8.32 5.90 20.42
C LEU A 198 -8.83 4.53 19.95
N GLY A 199 -7.98 3.51 19.94
CA GLY A 199 -8.24 2.24 19.28
C GLY A 199 -7.82 2.25 17.81
N ARG A 200 -7.55 1.06 17.27
CA ARG A 200 -6.99 0.86 15.92
C ARG A 200 -8.00 1.26 14.84
N ARG A 201 -9.26 0.91 15.02
CA ARG A 201 -10.36 1.23 14.10
C ARG A 201 -10.57 2.73 13.96
N VAL A 202 -10.73 3.43 15.09
CA VAL A 202 -10.98 4.88 15.08
C VAL A 202 -9.78 5.61 14.51
N THR A 203 -8.57 5.22 14.91
CA THR A 203 -7.32 5.77 14.37
C THR A 203 -7.24 5.59 12.85
N HIS A 204 -7.55 4.39 12.34
CA HIS A 204 -7.54 4.14 10.90
C HIS A 204 -8.59 4.97 10.15
N ALA A 205 -9.83 5.01 10.64
CA ALA A 205 -10.90 5.81 10.03
C ALA A 205 -10.54 7.30 9.96
N LEU A 206 -10.01 7.88 11.05
CA LEU A 206 -9.57 9.28 11.07
C LEU A 206 -8.43 9.54 10.09
N CYS A 207 -7.45 8.64 10.01
CA CYS A 207 -6.36 8.77 9.05
C CYS A 207 -6.86 8.72 7.61
N LEU A 208 -7.80 7.82 7.29
CA LEU A 208 -8.43 7.75 5.98
C LEU A 208 -9.21 9.03 5.64
N LEU A 209 -9.90 9.64 6.61
CA LEU A 209 -10.56 10.94 6.43
C LEU A 209 -9.57 12.07 6.16
N CYS A 210 -8.40 12.07 6.82
CA CYS A 210 -7.32 13.02 6.49
C CYS A 210 -6.85 12.87 5.04
N GLY A 211 -6.68 11.63 4.57
CA GLY A 211 -6.35 11.35 3.16
C GLY A 211 -7.46 11.79 2.21
N ALA A 212 -8.71 11.49 2.54
CA ALA A 212 -9.86 11.90 1.76
C ALA A 212 -9.94 13.44 1.62
N ALA A 213 -9.79 14.16 2.74
CA ALA A 213 -9.76 15.61 2.75
C ALA A 213 -8.61 16.13 1.88
N GLY A 214 -7.43 15.50 1.94
CA GLY A 214 -6.29 15.80 1.09
C GLY A 214 -6.61 15.68 -0.41
N LEU A 215 -7.13 14.53 -0.86
CA LEU A 215 -7.45 14.29 -2.27
C LEU A 215 -8.58 15.18 -2.78
N ILE A 216 -9.64 15.35 -1.99
CA ILE A 216 -10.78 16.19 -2.34
C ILE A 216 -10.29 17.63 -2.53
N SER A 217 -9.48 18.14 -1.59
CA SER A 217 -8.98 19.52 -1.59
C SER A 217 -8.10 19.88 -2.81
N VAL A 218 -7.52 18.89 -3.51
CA VAL A 218 -6.71 19.14 -4.72
C VAL A 218 -7.50 19.92 -5.78
N GLY A 219 -8.82 19.72 -5.87
CA GLY A 219 -9.66 20.42 -6.85
C GLY A 219 -9.82 21.93 -6.61
N TRP A 220 -9.46 22.43 -5.44
CA TRP A 220 -9.51 23.86 -5.11
C TRP A 220 -8.13 24.50 -4.98
N VAL A 221 -7.07 23.80 -5.41
CA VAL A 221 -5.71 24.31 -5.38
C VAL A 221 -5.57 25.46 -6.38
N SER A 222 -5.38 26.66 -5.85
CA SER A 222 -5.08 27.88 -6.63
C SER A 222 -3.60 28.25 -6.56
N ASN A 223 -2.94 27.95 -5.44
CA ASN A 223 -1.52 28.11 -5.24
C ASN A 223 -0.85 26.72 -5.16
N PRO A 224 0.17 26.41 -5.98
CA PRO A 224 0.83 25.11 -5.97
C PRO A 224 1.29 24.64 -4.59
N ASN A 225 1.67 25.54 -3.69
CA ASN A 225 2.12 25.18 -2.35
C ASN A 225 1.02 24.58 -1.47
N MET A 226 -0.26 24.78 -1.81
CA MET A 226 -1.39 24.11 -1.14
C MET A 226 -1.35 22.59 -1.33
N LEU A 227 -0.67 22.09 -2.38
CA LEU A 227 -0.51 20.67 -2.62
C LEU A 227 0.28 19.99 -1.50
N TYR A 228 1.22 20.68 -0.83
CA TYR A 228 1.91 20.14 0.34
C TYR A 228 0.93 19.85 1.47
N VAL A 229 -0.02 20.75 1.72
CA VAL A 229 -1.07 20.55 2.74
C VAL A 229 -1.97 19.38 2.37
N CYS A 230 -2.37 19.28 1.09
CA CYS A 230 -3.15 18.15 0.59
C CYS A 230 -2.40 16.82 0.80
N MET A 231 -1.10 16.82 0.49
CA MET A 231 -0.23 15.66 0.61
C MET A 231 0.13 15.30 2.05
N THR A 232 0.05 16.23 3.01
CA THR A 232 0.10 15.89 4.43
C THR A 232 -1.04 14.97 4.82
N GLY A 233 -2.27 15.25 4.36
CA GLY A 233 -3.43 14.39 4.61
C GLY A 233 -3.22 12.97 4.06
N ILE A 234 -2.67 12.87 2.85
CA ILE A 234 -2.33 11.58 2.23
C ILE A 234 -1.24 10.85 2.99
N GLY A 235 -0.20 11.54 3.45
CA GLY A 235 0.88 10.91 4.22
C GLY A 235 0.38 10.31 5.54
N ILE A 236 -0.53 11.02 6.22
CA ILE A 236 -1.20 10.51 7.43
C ILE A 236 -2.01 9.24 7.11
N ALA A 237 -2.82 9.28 6.04
CA ALA A 237 -3.59 8.12 5.59
C ALA A 237 -2.68 6.94 5.25
N MET A 238 -1.62 7.17 4.48
CA MET A 238 -0.70 6.14 4.01
C MET A 238 0.01 5.42 5.16
N SER A 239 0.44 6.17 6.19
CA SER A 239 1.06 5.60 7.40
C SER A 239 0.12 4.59 8.08
N SER A 240 -1.17 4.94 8.14
CA SER A 240 -2.21 4.09 8.69
C SER A 240 -2.52 2.88 7.80
N ILE A 241 -2.61 3.07 6.48
CA ILE A 241 -2.90 2.00 5.50
C ILE A 241 -1.84 0.89 5.56
N LEU A 242 -0.57 1.26 5.78
CA LEU A 242 0.53 0.31 5.85
C LEU A 242 0.60 -0.49 7.16
N SER A 243 -0.08 -0.04 8.23
CA SER A 243 0.11 -0.58 9.58
C SER A 243 -1.18 -1.03 10.27
N MET A 244 -2.22 -0.18 10.29
CA MET A 244 -3.44 -0.43 11.07
C MET A 244 -4.25 -1.63 10.57
N PRO A 245 -4.47 -1.86 9.26
CA PRO A 245 -5.19 -3.04 8.78
C PRO A 245 -4.56 -4.33 9.29
N TYR A 246 -3.23 -4.45 9.19
CA TYR A 246 -2.49 -5.61 9.68
C TYR A 246 -2.56 -5.74 11.20
N ALA A 247 -2.46 -4.63 11.93
CA ALA A 247 -2.63 -4.62 13.39
C ALA A 247 -4.06 -5.01 13.82
N MET A 248 -5.09 -4.73 13.01
CA MET A 248 -6.47 -5.16 13.26
C MET A 248 -6.70 -6.65 12.96
N LEU A 249 -5.83 -7.25 12.14
CA LEU A 249 -5.89 -8.66 11.75
C LEU A 249 -5.05 -9.57 12.64
N SER A 250 -3.89 -9.10 13.13
CA SER A 250 -2.88 -9.94 13.79
C SER A 250 -3.40 -10.72 15.00
N GLY A 251 -4.42 -10.22 15.70
CA GLY A 251 -5.07 -10.91 16.82
C GLY A 251 -6.19 -11.89 16.43
N SER A 252 -6.50 -12.04 15.14
CA SER A 252 -7.64 -12.82 14.63
C SER A 252 -7.26 -13.93 13.65
N LEU A 253 -5.98 -14.04 13.30
CA LEU A 253 -5.49 -15.04 12.35
C LEU A 253 -4.92 -16.27 13.07
N PRO A 254 -5.21 -17.50 12.61
CA PRO A 254 -4.60 -18.70 13.16
C PRO A 254 -3.08 -18.67 12.96
N ARG A 255 -2.31 -18.93 14.03
CA ARG A 255 -0.84 -18.80 14.03
C ARG A 255 -0.15 -19.65 12.96
N ASN A 256 -0.67 -20.84 12.71
CA ASN A 256 -0.19 -21.79 11.70
C ASN A 256 -0.58 -21.43 10.25
N LYS A 257 -1.45 -20.42 10.04
CA LYS A 257 -1.98 -20.05 8.72
C LYS A 257 -1.85 -18.54 8.42
N ILE A 258 -1.08 -17.80 9.21
CA ILE A 258 -0.90 -16.34 9.04
C ILE A 258 -0.49 -16.01 7.61
N GLY A 259 0.50 -16.71 7.05
CA GLY A 259 0.98 -16.47 5.68
C GLY A 259 -0.11 -16.63 4.61
N ILE A 260 -0.92 -17.68 4.70
CA ILE A 260 -2.02 -17.95 3.76
C ILE A 260 -3.07 -16.84 3.84
N TYR A 261 -3.50 -16.49 5.06
CA TYR A 261 -4.49 -15.43 5.24
C TYR A 261 -3.95 -14.06 4.84
N MET A 262 -2.68 -13.76 5.11
CA MET A 262 -2.04 -12.51 4.65
C MET A 262 -1.97 -12.44 3.12
N GLY A 263 -1.73 -13.57 2.45
CA GLY A 263 -1.79 -13.64 0.98
C GLY A 263 -3.19 -13.39 0.43
N ILE A 264 -4.19 -14.05 1.02
CA ILE A 264 -5.60 -13.83 0.67
C ILE A 264 -6.03 -12.39 0.91
N PHE A 265 -5.53 -11.75 1.97
CA PHE A 265 -5.79 -10.34 2.23
C PHE A 265 -5.31 -9.44 1.07
N ASN A 266 -4.15 -9.73 0.48
CA ASN A 266 -3.63 -8.97 -0.65
C ASN A 266 -4.48 -9.12 -1.92
N PHE A 267 -5.21 -10.24 -2.10
CA PHE A 267 -6.16 -10.33 -3.22
C PHE A 267 -7.23 -9.24 -3.16
N PHE A 268 -7.65 -8.81 -1.96
CA PHE A 268 -8.58 -7.69 -1.79
C PHE A 268 -7.95 -6.31 -2.03
N ILE A 269 -6.63 -6.24 -2.18
CA ILE A 269 -5.88 -5.04 -2.57
C ILE A 269 -5.69 -5.02 -4.10
N VAL A 270 -5.25 -6.16 -4.66
CA VAL A 270 -4.87 -6.31 -6.07
C VAL A 270 -6.10 -6.45 -6.98
N LEU A 271 -7.18 -7.13 -6.54
CA LEU A 271 -8.37 -7.27 -7.36
C LEU A 271 -9.01 -5.90 -7.69
N PRO A 272 -9.20 -4.98 -6.73
CA PRO A 272 -9.62 -3.61 -7.05
C PRO A 272 -8.63 -2.88 -7.96
N GLU A 273 -7.32 -3.10 -7.84
CA GLU A 273 -6.31 -2.52 -8.75
C GLU A 273 -6.52 -2.95 -10.20
N ILE A 274 -6.80 -4.24 -10.42
CA ILE A 274 -7.06 -4.80 -11.75
C ILE A 274 -8.38 -4.24 -12.30
N ILE A 275 -9.44 -4.24 -11.48
CA ILE A 275 -10.73 -3.66 -11.85
C ILE A 275 -10.56 -2.18 -12.19
N ALA A 276 -9.79 -1.45 -11.38
CA ALA A 276 -9.52 -0.04 -11.59
C ALA A 276 -8.72 0.20 -12.86
N SER A 277 -7.60 -0.50 -13.07
CA SER A 277 -6.75 -0.31 -14.25
C SER A 277 -7.48 -0.63 -15.57
N LEU A 278 -8.35 -1.64 -15.60
CA LEU A 278 -9.15 -2.00 -16.78
C LEU A 278 -10.40 -1.13 -16.95
N GLY A 279 -11.07 -0.80 -15.85
CA GLY A 279 -12.36 -0.12 -15.82
C GLY A 279 -12.26 1.40 -15.87
N PHE A 280 -11.24 2.00 -15.26
CA PHE A 280 -11.19 3.47 -15.12
C PHE A 280 -11.03 4.20 -16.43
N LYS A 281 -10.43 3.61 -17.46
CA LYS A 281 -10.43 4.23 -18.78
C LYS A 281 -11.84 4.48 -19.30
N HIS A 282 -12.79 3.57 -19.04
CA HIS A 282 -14.20 3.74 -19.40
C HIS A 282 -14.89 4.77 -18.50
N VAL A 283 -14.66 4.70 -17.19
CA VAL A 283 -15.19 5.69 -16.23
C VAL A 283 -14.72 7.11 -16.58
N MET A 284 -13.43 7.28 -16.89
CA MET A 284 -12.86 8.55 -17.33
C MET A 284 -13.57 9.05 -18.58
N ARG A 285 -13.77 8.20 -19.59
CA ARG A 285 -14.36 8.62 -20.87
C ARG A 285 -15.85 8.97 -20.76
N TYR A 286 -16.63 8.16 -20.04
CA TYR A 286 -18.10 8.24 -20.07
C TYR A 286 -18.73 8.90 -18.84
N VAL A 287 -18.06 8.87 -17.69
CA VAL A 287 -18.60 9.41 -16.42
C VAL A 287 -17.90 10.71 -16.04
N LEU A 288 -16.57 10.74 -16.14
CA LEU A 288 -15.76 11.88 -15.69
C LEU A 288 -15.35 12.83 -16.83
N HIS A 289 -15.79 12.58 -18.06
CA HIS A 289 -15.48 13.40 -19.25
C HIS A 289 -13.98 13.73 -19.43
N ASN A 290 -13.10 12.79 -19.07
CA ASN A 290 -11.64 12.89 -19.01
C ASN A 290 -11.09 13.96 -18.05
N ASP A 291 -11.89 14.41 -17.09
CA ASP A 291 -11.45 15.29 -16.01
C ASP A 291 -10.64 14.51 -14.97
N ARG A 292 -9.33 14.71 -15.01
CA ARG A 292 -8.35 14.09 -14.12
C ARG A 292 -8.47 14.60 -12.68
N MET A 293 -8.96 15.81 -12.49
CA MET A 293 -9.18 16.38 -11.15
C MET A 293 -10.36 15.69 -10.48
N LEU A 294 -11.47 15.52 -11.20
CA LEU A 294 -12.62 14.77 -10.69
C LEU A 294 -12.26 13.32 -10.36
N ALA A 295 -11.36 12.69 -11.13
CA ALA A 295 -10.85 11.35 -10.82
C ALA A 295 -10.12 11.29 -9.47
N ILE A 296 -9.30 12.28 -9.16
CA ILE A 296 -8.59 12.37 -7.87
C ILE A 296 -9.58 12.60 -6.72
N GLN A 297 -10.56 13.49 -6.91
CA GLN A 297 -11.59 13.76 -5.90
C GLN A 297 -12.50 12.54 -5.65
N LEU A 298 -12.83 11.78 -6.71
CA LEU A 298 -13.51 10.49 -6.59
C LEU A 298 -12.68 9.51 -5.76
N GLY A 299 -11.35 9.53 -5.93
CA GLY A 299 -10.43 8.78 -5.08
C GLY A 299 -10.55 9.15 -3.60
N GLY A 300 -10.66 10.45 -3.29
CA GLY A 300 -10.98 10.92 -1.95
C GLY A 300 -12.35 10.44 -1.46
N GLY A 301 -13.36 10.41 -2.32
CA GLY A 301 -14.67 9.84 -2.02
C GLY A 301 -14.61 8.36 -1.62
N PHE A 302 -13.79 7.56 -2.31
CA PHE A 302 -13.53 6.17 -1.90
C PHE A 302 -12.86 6.07 -0.53
N LEU A 303 -11.93 6.97 -0.20
CA LEU A 303 -11.33 7.02 1.14
C LEU A 303 -12.34 7.42 2.23
N VAL A 304 -13.28 8.33 1.95
CA VAL A 304 -14.40 8.61 2.87
C VAL A 304 -15.24 7.35 3.10
N LEU A 305 -15.61 6.66 2.02
CA LEU A 305 -16.40 5.43 2.11
C LEU A 305 -15.66 4.36 2.91
N ALA A 306 -14.36 4.17 2.65
CA ALA A 306 -13.52 3.24 3.41
C ALA A 306 -13.43 3.62 4.90
N ALA A 307 -13.33 4.91 5.23
CA ALA A 307 -13.31 5.40 6.61
C ALA A 307 -14.62 5.12 7.35
N VAL A 308 -15.76 5.41 6.68
CA VAL A 308 -17.10 5.14 7.21
C VAL A 308 -17.28 3.63 7.45
N ILE A 309 -16.94 2.82 6.45
CA ILE A 309 -17.00 1.35 6.56
C ILE A 309 -16.09 0.87 7.70
N CYS A 310 -14.87 1.39 7.79
CA CYS A 310 -13.94 1.02 8.87
C CYS A 310 -14.55 1.30 10.24
N TYR A 311 -15.06 2.52 10.45
CA TYR A 311 -15.62 2.94 11.73
C TYR A 311 -16.83 2.10 12.16
N PHE A 312 -17.75 1.81 11.24
CA PHE A 312 -18.99 1.09 11.57
C PHE A 312 -18.86 -0.43 11.57
N ILE A 313 -18.04 -0.99 10.68
CA ILE A 313 -18.03 -2.43 10.40
C ILE A 313 -16.90 -3.14 11.16
N VAL A 314 -15.73 -2.52 11.31
CA VAL A 314 -14.58 -3.15 12.01
C VAL A 314 -14.81 -3.13 13.52
N LYS A 315 -14.25 -4.08 14.26
CA LYS A 315 -14.30 -4.13 15.73
C LYS A 315 -12.90 -4.02 16.33
N ASP A 316 -12.73 -3.21 17.38
CA ASP A 316 -11.43 -3.02 18.05
C ASP A 316 -11.01 -4.21 18.93
N LYS A 317 -11.95 -5.12 19.24
CA LYS A 317 -11.69 -6.34 20.00
C LYS A 317 -11.83 -7.56 19.10
N PRO A 318 -10.96 -8.58 19.23
CA PRO A 318 -11.21 -9.86 18.61
C PRO A 318 -12.55 -10.38 19.13
N GLU A 319 -13.44 -10.69 18.20
CA GLU A 319 -14.71 -11.32 18.49
C GLU A 319 -14.39 -12.75 18.95
N ASN A 320 -14.50 -12.97 20.26
CA ASN A 320 -14.39 -14.23 20.98
C ASN A 320 -13.02 -14.95 20.94
N GLU A 321 -12.30 -14.90 22.07
CA GLU A 321 -11.35 -15.97 22.47
C GLU A 321 -11.98 -17.36 22.24
N LEU A 322 -13.30 -17.49 22.41
CA LEU A 322 -14.07 -18.70 22.13
C LEU A 322 -14.06 -19.15 20.65
N GLN A 323 -13.90 -18.25 19.67
CA GLN A 323 -13.87 -18.59 18.25
C GLN A 323 -12.47 -19.01 17.79
N THR A 324 -11.43 -18.34 18.28
CA THR A 324 -10.03 -18.77 18.08
C THR A 324 -9.82 -20.14 18.73
N VAL A 325 -10.32 -20.33 19.96
CA VAL A 325 -10.30 -21.62 20.67
C VAL A 325 -11.16 -22.66 19.94
N LYS A 326 -12.32 -22.31 19.36
CA LYS A 326 -13.12 -23.27 18.58
C LYS A 326 -12.43 -23.69 17.28
N LEU A 327 -11.78 -22.77 16.56
CA LEU A 327 -11.01 -23.09 15.36
C LEU A 327 -9.79 -23.95 15.70
N GLU A 328 -9.10 -23.65 16.81
CA GLU A 328 -8.00 -24.48 17.34
C GLU A 328 -8.49 -25.88 17.77
N ILE A 329 -9.68 -25.99 18.39
CA ILE A 329 -10.29 -27.27 18.78
C ILE A 329 -10.79 -28.07 17.57
N GLU A 330 -11.35 -27.43 16.55
CA GLU A 330 -11.74 -28.10 15.30
C GLU A 330 -10.52 -28.61 14.54
N GLU A 331 -9.43 -27.85 14.53
CA GLU A 331 -8.17 -28.24 13.90
C GLU A 331 -7.49 -29.40 14.65
N ALA A 332 -7.49 -29.37 15.99
CA ALA A 332 -7.02 -30.49 16.82
C ALA A 332 -7.87 -31.76 16.73
N ARG A 333 -9.11 -31.66 16.22
CA ARG A 333 -9.99 -32.82 15.94
C ARG A 333 -9.81 -33.38 14.52
N SER A 334 -9.09 -32.66 13.66
CA SER A 334 -8.82 -33.06 12.26
C SER A 334 -7.46 -33.74 12.06
N ILE A 335 -6.69 -33.90 13.15
CA ILE A 335 -5.42 -34.65 13.25
C ILE A 335 -5.72 -35.97 13.96
#